data_AF-A0A385SEX4-F1
#
_entry.id   AF-A0A385SEX4-F1
#
_cell.length_a   1.000
_cell.length_b   1.000
_cell.length_c   1.000
_cell.angle_alpha   90.00
_cell.angle_beta   90.00
_cell.angle_gamma   90.00
#
_symmetry.space_group_name_H-M   'P 1'
#
loop_
_entity.id
_entity.type
_entity.pdbx_description
1 polymer ?
#
loop_
_entity_poly.entity_id
_entity_poly.type
_entity_poly.pdbx_seq_one_letter_code
_entity_poly.pdbx_strand_id
1 'polypeptide(L)'
;MKNSKEYGHEKNVANFNLLISECKSLGALYVPSNGDLTVDKLTELATRAKSTLLAQGTAKSELDMAVNMRTTLFEGLPKLITRIFRAARSAKFSDKDLKDMQEHIRKIRGTRANSKVTKAKKEAKLSTTPPDGEPVAAPATVSVSQKGFDNQIKHFRELVDGLKINPLYKPNEEKLKVETLTKLVDDMDAQNQRSKEAYVTLSNLRQQRDALLYKNGAGLYDIVMAVKDYIMSTEDTPQSAITRIRNISFRRLD
;
A
#
# COMPACT_ATOMS: atom_id res chain seq x y z
N MET A 1 -31.42 -9.60 19.02
CA MET A 1 -30.38 -9.42 17.99
C MET A 1 -29.13 -8.87 18.66
N LYS A 2 -27.99 -9.54 18.49
CA LYS A 2 -26.71 -9.13 19.10
C LYS A 2 -26.38 -7.70 18.66
N ASN A 3 -26.14 -6.85 19.65
CA ASN A 3 -25.88 -5.43 19.52
C ASN A 3 -24.42 -5.20 19.08
N SER A 4 -24.08 -5.59 17.84
CA SER A 4 -22.84 -5.09 17.24
C SER A 4 -23.05 -3.62 16.94
N LYS A 5 -22.41 -2.74 17.73
CA LYS A 5 -22.29 -1.34 17.37
C LYS A 5 -21.40 -1.28 16.14
N GLU A 6 -21.97 -1.48 14.96
CA GLU A 6 -21.27 -1.28 13.70
C GLU A 6 -20.85 0.20 13.61
N TYR A 7 -19.56 0.43 13.37
CA TYR A 7 -18.97 1.75 13.16
C TYR A 7 -18.01 1.66 11.97
N GLY A 8 -17.82 2.77 11.27
CA GLY A 8 -17.03 2.83 10.04
C GLY A 8 -17.42 4.02 9.18
N HIS A 9 -16.61 4.32 8.16
CA HIS A 9 -16.87 5.46 7.26
C HIS A 9 -18.17 5.23 6.47
N GLU A 10 -18.40 4.00 6.02
CA GLU A 10 -19.62 3.55 5.34
C GLU A 10 -20.84 3.73 6.24
N LYS A 11 -20.70 3.36 7.53
CA LYS A 11 -21.78 3.51 8.50
C LYS A 11 -22.10 4.97 8.78
N ASN A 12 -21.09 5.82 8.88
CA ASN A 12 -21.27 7.27 8.97
C ASN A 12 -22.02 7.82 7.75
N VAL A 13 -21.63 7.45 6.53
CA VAL A 13 -22.33 7.89 5.31
C VAL A 13 -23.76 7.36 5.26
N ALA A 14 -24.02 6.13 5.69
CA ALA A 14 -25.38 5.59 5.81
C ALA A 14 -26.23 6.39 6.82
N ASN A 15 -25.65 6.71 7.97
CA ASN A 15 -26.30 7.51 9.01
C ASN A 15 -26.52 8.97 8.56
N PHE A 16 -25.64 9.52 7.73
CA PHE A 16 -25.85 10.83 7.10
C PHE A 16 -27.03 10.83 6.14
N ASN A 17 -27.18 9.77 5.33
CA ASN A 17 -28.37 9.61 4.49
C ASN A 17 -29.66 9.47 5.30
N LEU A 18 -29.61 8.79 6.45
CA LEU A 18 -30.74 8.73 7.38
C LEU A 18 -31.10 10.12 7.93
N LEU A 19 -30.10 10.92 8.32
CA LEU A 19 -30.30 12.30 8.76
C LEU A 19 -30.98 13.15 7.67
N ILE A 20 -30.53 13.03 6.42
CA ILE A 20 -31.13 13.74 5.27
C ILE A 20 -32.59 13.34 5.10
N SER A 21 -32.91 12.05 5.21
CA SER A 21 -34.30 11.57 5.13
C SER A 21 -35.17 12.14 6.26
N GLU A 22 -34.64 12.26 7.47
CA GLU A 22 -35.35 12.91 8.58
C GLU A 22 -35.58 14.40 8.30
N CYS A 23 -34.56 15.13 7.81
CA CYS A 23 -34.69 16.54 7.42
C CYS A 23 -35.76 16.74 6.33
N LYS A 24 -35.80 15.83 5.34
CA LYS A 24 -36.85 15.82 4.30
C LYS A 24 -38.24 15.56 4.89
N SER A 25 -38.35 14.69 5.89
CA SER A 25 -39.63 14.35 6.50
C SER A 25 -40.24 15.51 7.30
N LEU A 26 -39.41 16.45 7.78
CA LEU A 26 -39.85 17.68 8.45
C LEU A 26 -40.48 18.70 7.48
N GLY A 27 -40.23 18.60 6.17
CA GLY A 27 -40.84 19.47 5.16
C GLY A 27 -40.66 20.95 5.47
N ALA A 28 -41.77 21.70 5.55
CA ALA A 28 -41.77 23.14 5.83
C ALA A 28 -41.22 23.53 7.22
N LEU A 29 -41.05 22.58 8.13
CA LEU A 29 -40.44 22.83 9.45
C LEU A 29 -38.90 22.87 9.37
N TYR A 30 -38.30 22.44 8.26
CA TYR A 30 -36.85 22.45 8.05
C TYR A 30 -36.45 23.56 7.07
N VAL A 31 -36.14 24.75 7.61
CA VAL A 31 -35.79 25.96 6.83
C VAL A 31 -34.51 26.59 7.41
N PRO A 32 -33.34 25.94 7.26
CA PRO A 32 -32.10 26.45 7.82
C PRO A 32 -31.67 27.75 7.12
N SER A 33 -31.24 28.73 7.90
CA SER A 33 -30.66 29.98 7.38
C SER A 33 -29.24 29.78 6.83
N ASN A 34 -28.52 28.77 7.32
CA ASN A 34 -27.22 28.37 6.79
C ASN A 34 -27.40 27.55 5.51
N GLY A 35 -26.92 28.08 4.39
CA GLY A 35 -26.98 27.44 3.06
C GLY A 35 -26.36 26.03 3.01
N ASP A 36 -25.33 25.77 3.83
CA ASP A 36 -24.66 24.45 3.88
C ASP A 36 -25.54 23.35 4.48
N LEU A 37 -26.56 23.71 5.26
CA LEU A 37 -27.49 22.77 5.89
C LEU A 37 -28.72 22.49 5.02
N THR A 38 -28.85 23.14 3.86
CA THR A 38 -29.97 22.88 2.96
C THR A 38 -29.98 21.43 2.49
N VAL A 39 -31.18 20.86 2.30
CA VAL A 39 -31.34 19.46 1.86
C VAL A 39 -30.58 19.16 0.57
N ASP A 40 -30.51 20.12 -0.35
CA ASP A 40 -29.77 20.00 -1.61
C ASP A 40 -28.26 19.87 -1.35
N LYS A 41 -27.69 20.73 -0.50
CA LYS A 41 -26.27 20.67 -0.14
C LYS A 41 -25.92 19.40 0.63
N LEU A 42 -26.77 18.97 1.55
CA LEU A 42 -26.57 17.70 2.26
C LEU A 42 -26.61 16.51 1.28
N THR A 43 -27.52 16.51 0.31
CA THR A 43 -27.62 15.45 -0.71
C THR A 43 -26.41 15.43 -1.64
N GLU A 44 -25.91 16.60 -2.04
CA GLU A 44 -24.67 16.76 -2.82
C GLU A 44 -23.47 16.15 -2.08
N LEU A 45 -23.32 16.48 -0.80
CA LEU A 45 -22.27 15.96 0.05
C LEU A 45 -22.38 14.43 0.26
N ALA A 46 -23.59 13.91 0.45
CA ALA A 46 -23.82 12.47 0.60
C ALA A 46 -23.42 11.70 -0.66
N THR A 47 -23.73 12.26 -1.84
CA THR A 47 -23.34 11.70 -3.14
C THR A 47 -21.81 11.69 -3.29
N ARG A 48 -21.14 12.80 -2.96
CA ARG A 48 -19.68 12.88 -2.96
C ARG A 48 -19.05 11.85 -2.00
N ALA A 49 -19.58 11.72 -0.78
CA ALA A 49 -19.07 10.76 0.20
C ALA A 49 -19.23 9.31 -0.27
N LYS A 50 -20.39 8.95 -0.82
CA LYS A 50 -20.62 7.62 -1.39
C LYS A 50 -19.67 7.32 -2.55
N SER A 51 -19.48 8.27 -3.48
CA SER A 51 -18.56 8.09 -4.62
C SER A 51 -17.11 7.91 -4.17
N THR A 52 -16.68 8.66 -3.14
CA THR A 52 -15.33 8.58 -2.58
C THR A 52 -15.06 7.21 -1.94
N LEU A 53 -16.01 6.68 -1.18
CA LEU A 53 -15.88 5.34 -0.56
C LEU A 53 -15.85 4.23 -1.61
N LEU A 54 -16.67 4.33 -2.68
CA LEU A 54 -16.63 3.38 -3.79
C LEU A 54 -15.28 3.42 -4.52
N ALA A 55 -14.78 4.61 -4.84
CA ALA A 55 -13.47 4.78 -5.47
C ALA A 55 -12.34 4.23 -4.60
N GLN A 56 -12.41 4.44 -3.28
CA GLN A 56 -11.45 3.88 -2.32
C GLN A 56 -11.47 2.34 -2.34
N GLY A 57 -12.65 1.72 -2.37
CA GLY A 57 -12.79 0.27 -2.46
C GLY A 57 -12.13 -0.29 -3.72
N THR A 58 -12.42 0.31 -4.88
CA THR A 58 -11.79 -0.08 -6.16
C THR A 58 -10.27 0.09 -6.12
N ALA A 59 -9.76 1.25 -5.67
CA ALA A 59 -8.33 1.50 -5.58
C ALA A 59 -7.60 0.53 -4.63
N LYS A 60 -8.27 0.08 -3.56
CA LYS A 60 -7.73 -0.95 -2.69
C LYS A 60 -7.60 -2.29 -3.43
N SER A 61 -8.62 -2.72 -4.13
CA SER A 61 -8.57 -3.96 -4.93
C SER A 61 -7.50 -3.89 -6.02
N GLU A 62 -7.34 -2.74 -6.67
CA GLU A 62 -6.28 -2.51 -7.66
C GLU A 62 -4.88 -2.61 -7.06
N LEU A 63 -4.66 -2.04 -5.87
CA LEU A 63 -3.40 -2.18 -5.14
C LEU A 63 -3.13 -3.66 -4.81
N ASP A 64 -4.13 -4.38 -4.27
CA ASP A 64 -3.98 -5.78 -3.91
C ASP A 64 -3.61 -6.63 -5.16
N MET A 65 -4.27 -6.39 -6.30
CA MET A 65 -3.92 -7.04 -7.57
C MET A 65 -2.51 -6.67 -8.06
N ALA A 66 -2.12 -5.40 -8.02
CA ALA A 66 -0.81 -4.94 -8.47
C ALA A 66 0.33 -5.53 -7.61
N VAL A 67 0.12 -5.62 -6.29
CA VAL A 67 1.06 -6.27 -5.36
C VAL A 67 1.18 -7.77 -5.68
N ASN A 68 0.07 -8.46 -5.94
CA ASN A 68 0.09 -9.87 -6.31
C ASN A 68 0.84 -10.11 -7.63
N MET A 69 0.51 -9.35 -8.68
CA MET A 69 1.17 -9.45 -9.98
C MET A 69 2.68 -9.22 -9.87
N ARG A 70 3.10 -8.16 -9.15
CA ARG A 70 4.51 -7.90 -8.87
C ARG A 70 5.15 -9.07 -8.13
N THR A 71 4.50 -9.60 -7.10
CA THR A 71 5.08 -10.70 -6.28
C THR A 71 5.29 -11.94 -7.14
N THR A 72 4.27 -12.38 -7.88
CA THR A 72 4.35 -13.53 -8.79
C THR A 72 5.46 -13.39 -9.83
N LEU A 73 5.66 -12.20 -10.37
CA LEU A 73 6.69 -11.97 -11.39
C LEU A 73 8.12 -12.14 -10.82
N PHE A 74 8.33 -11.80 -9.55
CA PHE A 74 9.64 -11.89 -8.90
C PHE A 74 9.93 -13.26 -8.26
N GLU A 75 8.92 -14.09 -8.00
CA GLU A 75 9.09 -15.43 -7.39
C GLU A 75 10.05 -16.33 -8.16
N GLY A 76 9.99 -16.29 -9.50
CA GLY A 76 10.82 -17.12 -10.37
C GLY A 76 12.28 -16.66 -10.50
N LEU A 77 12.59 -15.43 -10.10
CA LEU A 77 13.88 -14.78 -10.36
C LEU A 77 15.08 -15.55 -9.75
N PRO A 78 15.05 -16.05 -8.49
CA PRO A 78 16.20 -16.75 -7.90
C PRO A 78 16.61 -18.02 -8.64
N LYS A 79 15.63 -18.74 -9.20
CA LYS A 79 15.87 -19.93 -10.02
C LYS A 79 16.41 -19.54 -11.39
N LEU A 80 15.81 -18.53 -12.03
CA LEU A 80 16.22 -18.05 -13.35
C LEU A 80 17.68 -17.57 -13.37
N ILE A 81 18.08 -16.71 -12.43
CA ILE A 81 19.46 -16.20 -12.36
C ILE A 81 20.50 -17.31 -12.15
N THR A 82 20.12 -18.42 -11.50
CA THR A 82 20.98 -19.61 -11.42
C THR A 82 21.20 -20.21 -12.80
N ARG A 83 20.13 -20.39 -13.56
CA ARG A 83 20.19 -21.00 -14.88
C ARG A 83 20.99 -20.14 -15.85
N ILE A 84 20.80 -18.81 -15.80
CA ILE A 84 21.59 -17.83 -16.55
C ILE A 84 23.09 -18.03 -16.27
N PHE A 85 23.48 -18.07 -15.00
CA PHE A 85 24.87 -18.29 -14.60
C PHE A 85 25.44 -19.61 -15.11
N ARG A 86 24.66 -20.70 -15.05
CA ARG A 86 25.08 -22.01 -15.56
C ARG A 86 25.24 -22.01 -17.09
N ALA A 87 24.36 -21.33 -17.81
CA ALA A 87 24.44 -21.17 -19.26
C ALA A 87 25.69 -20.36 -19.67
N ALA A 88 26.00 -19.27 -18.97
CA ALA A 88 27.23 -18.50 -19.20
C ALA A 88 28.49 -19.34 -18.93
N ARG A 89 28.48 -20.14 -17.85
CA ARG A 89 29.59 -21.05 -17.54
C ARG A 89 29.78 -22.13 -18.61
N SER A 90 28.70 -22.72 -19.14
CA SER A 90 28.80 -23.70 -20.25
C SER A 90 29.26 -23.06 -21.55
N ALA A 91 28.94 -21.78 -21.77
CA ALA A 91 29.41 -21.00 -22.91
C ALA A 91 30.89 -20.55 -22.80
N LYS A 92 31.60 -20.97 -21.73
CA LYS A 92 33.02 -20.68 -21.49
C LYS A 92 33.33 -19.18 -21.36
N PHE A 93 32.46 -18.44 -20.67
CA PHE A 93 32.77 -17.08 -20.23
C PHE A 93 34.07 -17.04 -19.43
N SER A 94 34.76 -15.90 -19.45
CA SER A 94 35.99 -15.73 -18.66
C SER A 94 35.70 -15.77 -17.15
N ASP A 95 36.69 -16.14 -16.35
CA ASP A 95 36.55 -16.16 -14.89
C ASP A 95 36.22 -14.77 -14.31
N LYS A 96 36.67 -13.70 -14.98
CA LYS A 96 36.34 -12.32 -14.61
C LYS A 96 34.85 -12.04 -14.84
N ASP A 97 34.34 -12.34 -16.03
CA ASP A 97 32.91 -12.13 -16.37
C ASP A 97 32.00 -12.95 -15.44
N LEU A 98 32.37 -14.21 -15.16
CA LEU A 98 31.61 -15.06 -14.23
C LEU A 98 31.61 -14.50 -12.81
N LYS A 99 32.71 -13.88 -12.37
CA LYS A 99 32.79 -13.25 -11.04
C LYS A 99 31.87 -12.03 -10.95
N ASP A 100 31.83 -11.20 -11.99
CA ASP A 100 30.96 -10.02 -12.05
C ASP A 100 29.48 -10.43 -12.08
N MET A 101 29.12 -11.42 -12.91
CA MET A 101 27.78 -12.03 -12.89
C MET A 101 27.40 -12.55 -11.51
N GLN A 102 28.33 -13.23 -10.82
CA GLN A 102 28.09 -13.76 -9.48
C GLN A 102 27.85 -12.65 -8.45
N GLU A 103 28.46 -11.48 -8.63
CA GLU A 103 28.21 -10.32 -7.80
C GLU A 103 26.76 -9.82 -7.95
N HIS A 104 26.28 -9.60 -9.17
CA HIS A 104 24.88 -9.20 -9.40
C HIS A 104 23.90 -10.25 -8.84
N ILE A 105 24.18 -11.55 -9.04
CA ILE A 105 23.35 -12.65 -8.50
C ILE A 105 23.29 -12.62 -6.97
N ARG A 106 24.41 -12.35 -6.29
CA ARG A 106 24.44 -12.21 -4.83
C ARG A 106 23.59 -11.02 -4.37
N LYS A 107 23.67 -9.88 -5.06
CA LYS A 107 22.87 -8.69 -4.76
C LYS A 107 21.36 -8.96 -4.96
N ILE A 108 20.96 -9.61 -6.06
CA ILE A 108 19.57 -10.02 -6.31
C ILE A 108 19.04 -10.93 -5.19
N ARG A 109 19.85 -11.87 -4.70
CA ARG A 109 19.47 -12.78 -3.60
C ARG A 109 19.51 -12.15 -2.21
N GLY A 110 20.19 -11.02 -2.06
CA GLY A 110 20.54 -10.46 -0.75
C GLY A 110 21.55 -11.31 0.03
N THR A 111 22.43 -12.06 -0.66
CA THR A 111 23.49 -12.86 0.00
C THR A 111 24.82 -12.11 0.04
N ARG A 112 25.54 -12.19 1.17
CA ARG A 112 26.87 -11.59 1.31
C ARG A 112 27.94 -12.47 0.67
N ALA A 113 28.98 -11.86 0.09
CA ALA A 113 30.13 -12.57 -0.48
C ALA A 113 30.82 -13.50 0.53
N ASN A 114 30.88 -13.09 1.81
CA ASN A 114 31.51 -13.84 2.90
C ASN A 114 30.50 -14.33 3.97
N SER A 115 29.31 -14.78 3.57
CA SER A 115 28.23 -15.16 4.51
C SER A 115 28.67 -16.19 5.56
N LYS A 116 29.54 -17.15 5.20
CA LYS A 116 30.12 -18.15 6.10
C LYS A 116 31.08 -17.52 7.14
N VAL A 117 31.93 -16.59 6.73
CA VAL A 117 32.86 -15.88 7.64
C VAL A 117 32.09 -15.03 8.63
N THR A 118 31.01 -14.37 8.20
CA THR A 118 30.14 -13.59 9.11
C THR A 118 29.33 -14.45 10.08
N LYS A 119 28.94 -15.68 9.72
CA LYS A 119 28.30 -16.61 10.68
C LYS A 119 29.31 -17.15 11.69
N ALA A 120 30.47 -17.63 11.22
CA ALA A 120 31.55 -18.12 12.08
C ALA A 120 32.06 -17.04 13.05
N LYS A 121 32.16 -15.77 12.62
CA LYS A 121 32.52 -14.64 13.48
C LYS A 121 31.41 -14.24 14.47
N LYS A 122 30.15 -14.59 14.18
CA LYS A 122 29.00 -14.41 15.09
C LYS A 122 28.98 -15.49 16.17
N GLU A 123 29.25 -16.74 15.78
CA GLU A 123 29.34 -17.90 16.68
C GLU A 123 30.57 -17.82 17.58
N ALA A 124 31.72 -17.39 17.05
CA ALA A 124 32.94 -17.18 17.85
C ALA A 124 32.83 -16.02 18.86
N LYS A 125 32.05 -14.97 18.57
CA LYS A 125 31.78 -13.86 19.52
C LYS A 125 30.76 -14.20 20.61
N LEU A 126 29.96 -15.26 20.43
CA LEU A 126 29.07 -15.77 21.49
C LEU A 126 29.79 -16.73 22.46
N SER A 127 31.00 -17.19 22.12
CA SER A 127 31.75 -18.20 22.87
C SER A 127 32.82 -17.64 23.82
N THR A 128 32.93 -16.32 23.97
CA THR A 128 33.84 -15.70 24.95
C THR A 128 33.01 -14.92 25.98
N THR A 129 32.58 -15.61 27.04
CA THR A 129 32.14 -14.97 28.29
C THR A 129 33.39 -14.75 29.15
N PRO A 130 33.83 -13.51 29.41
CA PRO A 130 34.74 -13.25 30.52
C PRO A 130 33.99 -13.51 31.85
N PRO A 131 34.64 -14.07 32.88
CA PRO A 131 34.11 -14.00 34.23
C PRO A 131 34.23 -12.54 34.68
N ASP A 132 33.15 -12.01 35.26
CA ASP A 132 32.93 -10.62 35.69
C ASP A 132 32.58 -9.55 34.63
N GLY A 133 31.42 -8.92 34.86
CA GLY A 133 31.20 -7.49 34.62
C GLY A 133 30.74 -7.06 33.22
N GLU A 134 29.45 -6.73 33.13
CA GLU A 134 28.75 -5.98 32.07
C GLU A 134 28.48 -6.68 30.71
N PRO A 135 27.21 -6.66 30.22
CA PRO A 135 26.90 -7.12 28.87
C PRO A 135 27.43 -6.11 27.84
N VAL A 136 28.53 -6.46 27.18
CA VAL A 136 29.00 -5.71 26.01
C VAL A 136 27.91 -5.75 24.92
N ALA A 137 27.30 -4.60 24.64
CA ALA A 137 26.30 -4.45 23.59
C ALA A 137 26.87 -5.01 22.28
N ALA A 138 26.23 -6.03 21.71
CA ALA A 138 26.60 -6.57 20.41
C ALA A 138 26.60 -5.43 19.38
N PRO A 139 27.64 -5.30 18.52
CA PRO A 139 27.66 -4.24 17.53
C PRO A 139 26.42 -4.34 16.65
N ALA A 140 25.64 -3.27 16.61
CA ALA A 140 24.43 -3.17 15.80
C ALA A 140 24.77 -3.50 14.34
N THR A 141 24.40 -4.70 13.89
CA THR A 141 24.61 -5.08 12.49
C THR A 141 23.55 -4.37 11.66
N VAL A 142 23.92 -3.27 11.00
CA VAL A 142 23.05 -2.59 10.06
C VAL A 142 22.71 -3.56 8.91
N SER A 143 21.42 -3.70 8.63
CA SER A 143 20.94 -4.49 7.50
C SER A 143 21.29 -3.78 6.19
N VAL A 144 22.26 -4.32 5.46
CA VAL A 144 22.66 -3.87 4.10
C VAL A 144 21.93 -4.64 3.00
N SER A 145 20.78 -5.25 3.32
CA SER A 145 20.02 -6.07 2.37
C SER A 145 19.47 -5.21 1.24
N GLN A 146 19.93 -5.44 0.00
CA GLN A 146 19.42 -4.79 -1.21
C GLN A 146 18.23 -5.54 -1.82
N LYS A 147 17.39 -6.20 -1.01
CA LYS A 147 16.28 -7.04 -1.51
C LYS A 147 15.05 -6.26 -2.00
N GLY A 148 15.05 -4.93 -1.96
CA GLY A 148 13.97 -4.13 -2.53
C GLY A 148 13.75 -4.43 -4.02
N PHE A 149 12.50 -4.37 -4.49
CA PHE A 149 12.14 -4.67 -5.88
C PHE A 149 12.96 -3.83 -6.87
N ASP A 150 13.15 -2.53 -6.60
CA ASP A 150 13.97 -1.63 -7.42
C ASP A 150 15.43 -2.11 -7.56
N ASN A 151 16.04 -2.56 -6.47
CA ASN A 151 17.40 -3.07 -6.48
C ASN A 151 17.49 -4.40 -7.24
N GLN A 152 16.50 -5.29 -7.08
CA GLN A 152 16.47 -6.55 -7.83
C GLN A 152 16.32 -6.30 -9.34
N ILE A 153 15.47 -5.35 -9.75
CA ILE A 153 15.33 -4.91 -11.15
C ILE A 153 16.67 -4.37 -11.66
N LYS A 154 17.29 -3.44 -10.93
CA LYS A 154 18.58 -2.84 -11.30
C LYS A 154 19.64 -3.91 -11.55
N HIS A 155 19.88 -4.79 -10.58
CA HIS A 155 20.93 -5.81 -10.69
C HIS A 155 20.60 -6.86 -11.75
N PHE A 156 19.32 -7.14 -12.00
CA PHE A 156 18.92 -8.04 -13.07
C PHE A 156 19.11 -7.41 -14.44
N ARG A 157 18.81 -6.12 -14.61
CA ARG A 157 19.06 -5.35 -15.84
C ARG A 157 20.55 -5.33 -16.16
N GLU A 158 21.41 -4.98 -15.19
CA GLU A 158 22.87 -5.00 -15.33
C GLU A 158 23.39 -6.41 -15.71
N LEU A 159 22.83 -7.47 -15.13
CA LEU A 159 23.16 -8.85 -15.50
C LEU A 159 22.80 -9.13 -16.97
N VAL A 160 21.60 -8.74 -17.42
CA VAL A 160 21.12 -8.95 -18.80
C VAL A 160 21.95 -8.14 -19.80
N ASP A 161 22.33 -6.91 -19.48
CA ASP A 161 23.19 -6.08 -20.32
C ASP A 161 24.57 -6.71 -20.52
N GLY A 162 25.15 -7.28 -19.45
CA GLY A 162 26.41 -8.05 -19.56
C GLY A 162 26.30 -9.27 -20.48
N LEU A 163 25.16 -9.98 -20.46
CA LEU A 163 24.90 -11.09 -21.38
C LEU A 163 24.77 -10.62 -22.82
N LYS A 164 24.13 -9.47 -23.05
CA LYS A 164 23.89 -8.90 -24.37
C LYS A 164 25.19 -8.49 -25.07
N ILE A 165 26.15 -7.97 -24.32
CA ILE A 165 27.45 -7.51 -24.85
C ILE A 165 28.41 -8.69 -25.08
N ASN A 166 28.25 -9.79 -24.34
CA ASN A 166 29.14 -10.94 -24.46
C ASN A 166 28.76 -11.85 -25.66
N PRO A 167 29.59 -11.94 -26.71
CA PRO A 167 29.26 -12.69 -27.93
C PRO A 167 29.19 -14.21 -27.73
N LEU A 168 29.68 -14.73 -26.59
CA LEU A 168 29.59 -16.15 -26.25
C LEU A 168 28.20 -16.56 -25.78
N TYR A 169 27.35 -15.61 -25.38
CA TYR A 169 26.01 -15.92 -24.89
C TYR A 169 25.01 -16.20 -26.01
N LYS A 170 24.93 -17.46 -26.43
CA LYS A 170 24.02 -17.92 -27.49
C LYS A 170 23.15 -19.10 -27.01
N PRO A 171 22.25 -18.89 -26.05
CA PRO A 171 21.40 -19.97 -25.53
C PRO A 171 20.33 -20.38 -26.55
N ASN A 172 20.01 -21.67 -26.58
CA ASN A 172 18.92 -22.20 -27.41
C ASN A 172 17.58 -22.15 -26.67
N GLU A 173 17.59 -22.19 -25.35
CA GLU A 173 16.40 -22.18 -24.51
C GLU A 173 15.73 -20.80 -24.52
N GLU A 174 14.46 -20.76 -24.91
CA GLU A 174 13.68 -19.52 -25.05
C GLU A 174 13.72 -18.63 -23.80
N LYS A 175 13.61 -19.25 -22.61
CA LYS A 175 13.63 -18.54 -21.32
C LYS A 175 14.98 -17.92 -20.95
N LEU A 176 16.05 -18.26 -21.66
CA LEU A 176 17.40 -17.75 -21.42
C LEU A 176 17.88 -16.79 -22.51
N LYS A 177 17.13 -16.64 -23.61
CA LYS A 177 17.47 -15.68 -24.67
C LYS A 177 17.46 -14.25 -24.12
N VAL A 178 18.40 -13.44 -24.60
CA VAL A 178 18.57 -12.03 -24.18
C VAL A 178 17.28 -11.24 -24.39
N GLU A 179 16.57 -11.45 -25.50
CA GLU A 179 15.29 -10.80 -25.78
C GLU A 179 14.24 -11.11 -24.70
N THR A 180 14.05 -12.39 -24.36
CA THR A 180 13.13 -12.83 -23.30
C THR A 180 13.50 -12.26 -21.94
N LEU A 181 14.79 -12.23 -21.61
CA LEU A 181 15.28 -11.69 -20.34
C LEU A 181 15.11 -10.16 -20.27
N THR A 182 15.32 -9.46 -21.38
CA THR A 182 15.11 -8.01 -21.50
C THR A 182 13.65 -7.67 -21.28
N LYS A 183 12.75 -8.39 -21.97
CA LYS A 183 11.31 -8.23 -21.77
C LYS A 183 10.90 -8.49 -20.33
N LEU A 184 11.45 -9.53 -19.70
CA LEU A 184 11.17 -9.82 -18.30
C LEU A 184 11.59 -8.69 -17.36
N VAL A 185 12.77 -8.08 -17.53
CA VAL A 185 13.20 -6.99 -16.65
C VAL A 185 12.36 -5.73 -16.84
N ASP A 186 11.89 -5.47 -18.07
CA ASP A 186 10.99 -4.35 -18.36
C ASP A 186 9.59 -4.61 -17.78
N ASP A 187 9.07 -5.83 -17.87
CA ASP A 187 7.82 -6.23 -17.23
C ASP A 187 7.92 -6.09 -15.69
N MET A 188 9.07 -6.47 -15.10
CA MET A 188 9.32 -6.32 -13.66
C MET A 188 9.30 -4.85 -13.23
N ASP A 189 9.91 -3.97 -14.02
CA ASP A 189 9.93 -2.52 -13.80
C ASP A 189 8.52 -1.93 -13.87
N ALA A 190 7.79 -2.26 -14.94
CA ALA A 190 6.42 -1.81 -15.16
C ALA A 190 5.46 -2.25 -14.04
N GLN A 191 5.50 -3.52 -13.61
CA GLN A 191 4.64 -4.00 -12.51
C GLN A 191 5.03 -3.40 -11.16
N ASN A 192 6.31 -3.15 -10.94
CA ASN A 192 6.75 -2.47 -9.73
C ASN A 192 6.28 -1.02 -9.68
N GLN A 193 6.33 -0.30 -10.81
CA GLN A 193 5.81 1.05 -10.93
C GLN A 193 4.29 1.10 -10.74
N ARG A 194 3.54 0.18 -11.38
CA ARG A 194 2.09 0.05 -11.20
C ARG A 194 1.69 -0.14 -9.74
N SER A 195 2.43 -0.95 -8.99
CA SER A 195 2.18 -1.14 -7.55
C SER A 195 2.40 0.14 -6.73
N LYS A 196 3.41 0.95 -7.07
CA LYS A 196 3.66 2.25 -6.42
C LYS A 196 2.55 3.25 -6.73
N GLU A 197 2.13 3.34 -7.98
CA GLU A 197 1.06 4.23 -8.42
C GLU A 197 -0.28 3.87 -7.77
N ALA A 198 -0.65 2.58 -7.75
CA ALA A 198 -1.86 2.12 -7.07
C ALA A 198 -1.87 2.48 -5.58
N TYR A 199 -0.72 2.40 -4.91
CA TYR A 199 -0.59 2.81 -3.51
C TYR A 199 -0.82 4.32 -3.34
N VAL A 200 -0.20 5.15 -4.19
CA VAL A 200 -0.39 6.61 -4.15
C VAL A 200 -1.85 6.97 -4.39
N THR A 201 -2.50 6.35 -5.37
CA THR A 201 -3.93 6.55 -5.64
C THR A 201 -4.79 6.24 -4.43
N LEU A 202 -4.61 5.08 -3.78
CA LEU A 202 -5.35 4.71 -2.57
C LEU A 202 -5.08 5.69 -1.41
N SER A 203 -3.83 6.13 -1.25
CA SER A 203 -3.44 7.10 -0.21
C SER A 203 -4.14 8.44 -0.40
N ASN A 204 -4.16 8.96 -1.62
CA ASN A 204 -4.84 10.22 -1.95
C ASN A 204 -6.36 10.11 -1.73
N LEU A 205 -6.97 8.99 -2.10
CA LEU A 205 -8.40 8.75 -1.85
C LEU A 205 -8.73 8.67 -0.35
N ARG A 206 -7.84 8.11 0.47
CA ARG A 206 -7.98 8.13 1.94
C ARG A 206 -7.94 9.56 2.47
N GLN A 207 -7.00 10.38 2.02
CA GLN A 207 -6.92 11.79 2.43
C GLN A 207 -8.16 12.58 2.00
N GLN A 208 -8.67 12.36 0.78
CA GLN A 208 -9.91 12.99 0.30
C GLN A 208 -11.11 12.58 1.14
N ARG A 209 -11.23 11.29 1.48
CA ARG A 209 -12.26 10.78 2.38
C ARG A 209 -12.17 11.45 3.75
N ASP A 210 -10.99 11.51 4.34
CA ASP A 210 -10.81 12.06 5.70
C ASP A 210 -11.10 13.55 5.72
N ALA A 211 -10.68 14.29 4.69
CA ALA A 211 -11.03 15.69 4.52
C ALA A 211 -12.55 15.88 4.37
N LEU A 212 -13.22 15.04 3.57
CA LEU A 212 -14.65 15.14 3.35
C LEU A 212 -15.47 14.79 4.60
N LEU A 213 -15.07 13.75 5.34
CA LEU A 213 -15.83 13.26 6.48
C LEU A 213 -15.52 14.01 7.78
N TYR A 214 -14.27 14.45 7.99
CA TYR A 214 -13.77 14.82 9.31
C TYR A 214 -12.95 16.11 9.37
N LYS A 215 -12.81 16.87 8.27
CA LYS A 215 -12.13 18.17 8.31
C LYS A 215 -12.82 19.10 9.31
N ASN A 216 -12.05 19.65 10.25
CA ASN A 216 -12.55 20.63 11.22
C ASN A 216 -13.19 21.84 10.52
N GLY A 217 -14.39 22.21 10.95
CA GLY A 217 -15.20 23.31 10.47
C GLY A 217 -15.92 23.07 9.13
N ALA A 218 -15.70 21.95 8.45
CA ALA A 218 -16.21 21.75 7.08
C ALA A 218 -16.55 20.31 6.69
N GLY A 219 -16.11 19.31 7.45
CA GLY A 219 -16.36 17.90 7.19
C GLY A 219 -17.79 17.50 7.58
N LEU A 220 -18.25 16.35 7.07
CA LEU A 220 -19.59 15.83 7.35
C LEU A 220 -19.88 15.73 8.84
N TYR A 221 -18.91 15.39 9.69
CA TYR A 221 -19.11 15.35 11.14
C TYR A 221 -19.64 16.67 11.69
N ASP A 222 -18.99 17.78 11.34
CA ASP A 222 -19.35 19.11 11.86
C ASP A 222 -20.68 19.58 11.25
N ILE A 223 -20.93 19.27 9.98
CA ILE A 223 -22.22 19.52 9.31
C ILE A 223 -23.34 18.75 10.01
N VAL A 224 -23.13 17.48 10.37
CA VAL A 224 -24.13 16.69 11.10
C VAL A 224 -24.42 17.29 12.47
N MET A 225 -23.40 17.77 13.19
CA MET A 225 -23.62 18.46 14.47
C MET A 225 -24.43 19.74 14.27
N ALA A 226 -24.08 20.56 13.27
CA ALA A 226 -24.80 21.79 12.96
C ALA A 226 -26.28 21.54 12.55
N VAL A 227 -26.56 20.48 11.77
CA VAL A 227 -27.94 20.08 11.45
C VAL A 227 -28.71 19.71 12.72
N LYS A 228 -28.09 18.94 13.63
CA LYS A 228 -28.74 18.57 14.89
C LYS A 228 -29.03 19.79 15.74
N ASP A 229 -28.07 20.69 15.89
CA ASP A 229 -28.22 21.91 16.68
C ASP A 229 -29.32 22.82 16.11
N TYR A 230 -29.39 22.96 14.79
CA TYR A 230 -30.47 23.69 14.12
C TYR A 230 -31.84 23.10 14.48
N ILE A 231 -32.01 21.79 14.33
CA ILE A 231 -33.29 21.10 14.61
C ILE A 231 -33.68 21.20 16.09
N MET A 232 -32.70 21.20 17.00
CA MET A 232 -32.95 21.40 18.44
C MET A 232 -33.29 22.85 18.79
N SER A 233 -32.96 23.82 17.94
CA SER A 233 -33.25 25.25 18.15
C SER A 233 -34.64 25.69 17.69
N THR A 234 -35.32 24.90 16.87
CA THR A 234 -36.66 25.22 16.33
C THR A 234 -37.78 24.75 17.26
N GLU A 235 -38.65 25.65 17.69
CA GLU A 235 -39.77 25.32 18.61
C GLU A 235 -40.84 24.42 17.99
N ASP A 236 -41.05 24.51 16.67
CA ASP A 236 -42.11 23.77 15.96
C ASP A 236 -41.74 22.32 15.61
N THR A 237 -40.49 21.90 15.85
CA THR A 237 -40.06 20.53 15.52
C THR A 237 -40.63 19.52 16.54
N PRO A 238 -41.33 18.46 16.10
CA PRO A 238 -41.87 17.45 17.02
C PRO A 238 -40.78 16.76 17.85
N GLN A 239 -41.02 16.60 19.15
CA GLN A 239 -40.08 15.95 20.09
C GLN A 239 -39.66 14.52 19.65
N SER A 240 -40.55 13.82 18.96
CA SER A 240 -40.27 12.49 18.40
C SER A 240 -39.21 12.55 17.29
N ALA A 241 -39.26 13.57 16.41
CA ALA A 241 -38.27 13.80 15.36
C ALA A 241 -36.92 14.21 15.96
N ILE A 242 -36.90 15.12 16.94
CA ILE A 242 -35.70 15.51 17.69
C ILE A 242 -35.02 14.25 18.27
N THR A 243 -35.80 13.37 18.90
CA THR A 243 -35.28 12.14 19.51
C THR A 243 -34.65 11.20 18.48
N ARG A 244 -35.32 10.96 17.33
CA ARG A 244 -34.78 10.11 16.26
C ARG A 244 -33.45 10.67 15.74
N ILE A 245 -33.42 11.95 15.40
CA ILE A 245 -32.26 12.64 14.82
C ILE A 245 -31.09 12.69 15.79
N ARG A 246 -31.35 13.00 17.07
CA ARG A 246 -30.33 12.98 18.12
C ARG A 246 -29.64 11.63 18.22
N ASN A 247 -30.41 10.53 18.12
CA ASN A 247 -29.93 9.16 18.24
C ASN A 247 -29.16 8.65 17.02
N ILE A 248 -29.16 9.36 15.89
CA ILE A 248 -28.33 9.03 14.72
C ILE A 248 -26.85 9.18 15.11
N SER A 249 -26.11 8.08 15.18
CA SER A 249 -24.69 8.11 15.55
C SER A 249 -23.83 8.56 14.37
N PHE A 250 -22.97 9.54 14.58
CA PHE A 250 -21.93 9.90 13.62
C PHE A 250 -20.65 10.17 14.42
N ARG A 251 -19.55 9.51 14.05
CA ARG A 251 -18.31 9.52 14.86
C ARG A 251 -17.14 10.01 14.03
N ARG A 252 -16.23 10.78 14.63
CA ARG A 252 -14.89 10.94 14.05
C ARG A 252 -14.18 9.60 14.17
N LEU A 253 -13.55 9.20 13.08
CA LEU A 253 -12.74 7.98 13.02
C LEU A 253 -11.33 8.45 12.74
N ASP A 254 -10.40 8.01 13.58
CA ASP A 254 -8.96 8.27 13.46
C ASP A 254 -8.32 7.41 12.35
#